data_AF-A0A7X2J0E0-F1
#
_entry.id   AF-A0A7X2J0E0-F1
#
_cell.length_a   1.000
_cell.length_b   1.000
_cell.length_c   1.000
_cell.angle_alpha   90.00
_cell.angle_beta   90.00
_cell.angle_gamma   90.00
#
_symmetry.space_group_name_H-M   'P 1'
#
loop_
_entity.id
_entity.type
_entity.pdbx_description
1 polymer ?
#
loop_
_entity_poly.entity_id
_entity_poly.type
_entity_poly.pdbx_seq_one_letter_code
_entity_poly.pdbx_strand_id
1 'polypeptide(L)'
;MKKKMIGTLLLSLVFSATANAAPPVSVDLEKERILHQQVMEQVEKELEDTNRDYHVFERLTDSEWNRVAEKTIGFAEEYPDLSKEELNEKVYEEYVAETQKDIIRIQYIGGMNSQEAKVCALNPIDCTKVKKAAETAKAEAERRYVSSALHNGNGDAFRHMYWNKLMTNAIGASEAKKFADAHEFGASGQPKNEETMDLHNNSLGRSNAKYTAAEIVKYLVDSGSGRRLNSSGQLISTNSSGKR
;
A
#
# COMPACT_ATOMS: atom_id res chain seq x y z
N MET A 1 52.98 32.44 31.38
CA MET A 1 52.84 30.97 31.28
C MET A 1 51.87 30.45 32.33
N LYS A 2 50.67 30.01 31.91
CA LYS A 2 49.85 28.91 32.47
C LYS A 2 48.53 28.87 31.68
N LYS A 3 48.44 27.91 30.75
CA LYS A 3 47.22 27.52 30.04
C LYS A 3 46.32 26.73 31.01
N LYS A 4 45.01 27.01 31.03
CA LYS A 4 43.95 26.07 31.47
C LYS A 4 42.75 26.32 30.55
N MET A 5 42.68 25.59 29.43
CA MET A 5 41.83 24.42 29.20
C MET A 5 40.34 24.74 29.32
N ILE A 6 39.74 25.13 28.19
CA ILE A 6 38.30 25.13 27.96
C ILE A 6 37.91 23.66 27.76
N GLY A 7 37.23 23.08 28.75
CA GLY A 7 36.70 21.73 28.66
C GLY A 7 35.46 21.72 27.78
N THR A 8 35.58 21.16 26.59
CA THR A 8 34.45 20.85 25.71
C THR A 8 33.62 19.75 26.36
N LEU A 9 32.41 20.08 26.80
CA LEU A 9 31.44 19.10 27.29
C LEU A 9 30.86 18.37 26.07
N LEU A 10 31.52 17.28 25.66
CA LEU A 10 30.95 16.32 24.71
C LEU A 10 29.82 15.57 25.43
N LEU A 11 28.58 15.99 25.19
CA LEU A 11 27.40 15.25 25.60
C LEU A 11 27.26 14.01 24.70
N SER A 12 27.97 12.94 25.04
CA SER A 12 27.78 11.63 24.43
C SER A 12 26.44 11.05 24.88
N LEU A 13 25.38 11.29 24.10
CA LEU A 13 24.15 10.50 24.19
C LEU A 13 24.47 9.07 23.74
N VAL A 14 24.78 8.20 24.70
CA VAL A 14 24.76 6.76 24.49
C VAL A 14 23.30 6.34 24.49
N PHE A 15 22.70 6.20 23.30
CA PHE A 15 21.46 5.43 23.16
C PHE A 15 21.83 3.96 23.38
N SER A 16 21.72 3.50 24.63
CA SER A 16 21.71 2.07 24.92
C SER A 16 20.35 1.52 24.48
N ALA A 17 20.23 1.21 23.20
CA ALA A 17 19.13 0.39 22.71
C ALA A 17 19.41 -1.05 23.14
N THR A 18 19.02 -1.40 24.37
CA THR A 18 18.73 -2.81 24.67
C THR A 18 17.63 -3.20 23.70
N ALA A 19 17.94 -4.14 22.80
CA ALA A 19 17.00 -4.74 21.86
C ALA A 19 15.92 -5.50 22.63
N ASN A 20 14.98 -4.75 23.21
CA ASN A 20 13.69 -5.30 23.56
C ASN A 20 12.99 -5.52 22.23
N ALA A 21 12.83 -6.79 21.85
CA ALA A 21 11.97 -7.19 20.75
C ALA A 21 10.68 -6.38 20.89
N ALA A 22 10.33 -5.62 19.83
CA ALA A 22 9.08 -4.89 19.81
C ALA A 22 7.96 -5.86 20.22
N PRO A 23 7.10 -5.50 21.21
CA PRO A 23 6.05 -6.39 21.68
C PRO A 23 5.28 -6.91 20.47
N PRO A 24 4.78 -8.16 20.51
CA PRO A 24 3.92 -8.64 19.45
C PRO A 24 2.73 -7.68 19.37
N VAL A 25 2.66 -6.89 18.31
CA VAL A 25 1.40 -6.28 17.89
C VAL A 25 0.61 -7.48 17.41
N SER A 26 -0.25 -8.02 18.28
CA SER A 26 -1.26 -8.96 17.85
C SER A 26 -2.25 -8.15 17.02
N VAL A 27 -2.10 -8.18 15.70
CA VAL A 27 -3.21 -7.79 14.82
C VAL A 27 -4.36 -8.72 15.20
N ASP A 28 -5.44 -8.13 15.72
CA ASP A 28 -6.67 -8.88 15.96
C ASP A 28 -7.32 -9.09 14.60
N LEU A 29 -6.88 -10.14 13.91
CA LEU A 29 -7.32 -10.45 12.55
C LEU A 29 -8.83 -10.59 12.44
N GLU A 30 -9.47 -11.13 13.48
CA GLU A 30 -10.92 -11.29 13.47
C GLU A 30 -11.61 -9.93 13.49
N LYS A 31 -11.15 -9.02 14.36
CA LYS A 31 -11.67 -7.66 14.41
C LYS A 31 -11.41 -6.89 13.11
N GLU A 32 -10.20 -7.00 12.53
CA GLU A 32 -9.89 -6.33 11.26
C GLU A 32 -10.75 -6.88 10.12
N ARG A 33 -11.00 -8.19 10.08
CA ARG A 33 -11.86 -8.82 9.08
C ARG A 33 -13.32 -8.40 9.20
N ILE A 34 -13.86 -8.33 10.43
CA ILE A 34 -15.24 -7.85 10.67
C ILE A 34 -15.38 -6.39 10.23
N LEU A 35 -14.41 -5.53 10.59
CA LEU A 35 -14.43 -4.13 10.17
C LEU A 35 -14.35 -4.00 8.65
N HIS A 36 -13.48 -4.78 8.03
CA HIS A 36 -13.34 -4.81 6.57
C HIS A 36 -14.63 -5.26 5.87
N GLN A 37 -15.29 -6.30 6.38
CA GLN A 37 -16.58 -6.76 5.86
C GLN A 37 -17.63 -5.63 5.89
N GLN A 38 -17.72 -4.89 6.99
CA GLN A 38 -18.64 -3.76 7.10
C GLN A 38 -18.33 -2.64 6.10
N VAL A 39 -17.04 -2.39 5.84
CA VAL A 39 -16.62 -1.42 4.81
C VAL A 39 -17.00 -1.91 3.42
N MET A 40 -16.79 -3.18 3.10
CA MET A 40 -17.15 -3.75 1.80
C MET A 40 -18.67 -3.79 1.57
N GLU A 41 -19.47 -4.04 2.61
CA GLU A 41 -20.94 -3.94 2.54
C GLU A 41 -21.39 -2.51 2.17
N GLN A 42 -20.72 -1.48 2.70
CA GLN A 42 -21.01 -0.08 2.33
C GLN A 42 -20.58 0.22 0.89
N VAL A 43 -19.42 -0.27 0.46
CA VAL A 43 -18.93 -0.14 -0.92
C VAL A 43 -19.89 -0.80 -1.90
N GLU A 44 -20.39 -2.00 -1.61
CA GLU A 44 -21.34 -2.69 -2.47
C GLU A 44 -22.66 -1.93 -2.60
N LYS A 45 -23.19 -1.41 -1.48
CA LYS A 45 -24.37 -0.56 -1.51
C LYS A 45 -24.17 0.70 -2.35
N GLU A 46 -23.03 1.37 -2.21
CA GLU A 46 -22.76 2.60 -2.98
C GLU A 46 -22.59 2.30 -4.48
N LEU A 47 -22.04 1.14 -4.85
CA LEU A 47 -21.99 0.69 -6.25
C LEU A 47 -23.39 0.46 -6.83
N GLU A 48 -24.30 -0.13 -6.05
CA GLU A 48 -25.71 -0.29 -6.45
C GLU A 48 -26.40 1.07 -6.62
N ASP A 49 -26.25 1.97 -5.63
CA ASP A 49 -26.85 3.30 -5.63
C ASP A 49 -26.34 4.16 -6.82
N THR A 50 -25.08 3.99 -7.21
CA THR A 50 -24.45 4.71 -8.34
C THR A 50 -24.55 3.97 -9.68
N ASN A 51 -25.07 2.74 -9.69
CA ASN A 51 -25.13 1.85 -10.86
C ASN A 51 -23.77 1.70 -11.59
N ARG A 52 -22.68 1.62 -10.82
CA ARG A 52 -21.32 1.47 -11.36
C ARG A 52 -20.94 -0.01 -11.52
N ASP A 53 -20.43 -0.36 -12.70
CA ASP A 53 -19.90 -1.69 -13.04
C ASP A 53 -18.44 -1.80 -12.64
N TYR A 54 -18.16 -2.45 -11.51
CA TYR A 54 -16.79 -2.66 -11.07
C TYR A 54 -15.99 -3.63 -11.95
N HIS A 55 -16.65 -4.45 -12.78
CA HIS A 55 -15.95 -5.34 -13.71
C HIS A 55 -15.18 -4.55 -14.77
N VAL A 56 -15.47 -3.25 -14.97
CA VAL A 56 -14.61 -2.35 -15.76
C VAL A 56 -13.16 -2.48 -15.27
N PHE A 57 -12.94 -2.45 -13.95
CA PHE A 57 -11.61 -2.46 -13.34
C PHE A 57 -10.93 -3.84 -13.35
N GLU A 58 -11.70 -4.91 -13.18
CA GLU A 58 -11.16 -6.28 -13.27
C GLU A 58 -10.64 -6.63 -14.66
N ARG A 59 -11.20 -5.99 -15.70
CA ARG A 59 -10.92 -6.30 -17.11
C ARG A 59 -9.81 -5.44 -17.71
N LEU A 60 -9.36 -4.39 -17.02
CA LEU A 60 -8.35 -3.48 -17.54
C LEU A 60 -6.97 -4.13 -17.60
N THR A 61 -6.34 -4.04 -18.77
CA THR A 61 -4.90 -4.27 -18.96
C THR A 61 -4.09 -3.09 -18.41
N ASP A 62 -2.81 -3.33 -18.10
CA ASP A 62 -1.89 -2.25 -17.71
C ASP A 62 -1.82 -1.13 -18.75
N SER A 63 -1.97 -1.46 -20.03
CA SER A 63 -1.92 -0.48 -21.11
C SER A 63 -3.15 0.44 -21.12
N GLU A 64 -4.34 -0.11 -20.88
CA GLU A 64 -5.59 0.67 -20.79
C GLU A 64 -5.58 1.54 -19.53
N TRP A 65 -5.14 0.96 -18.40
CA TRP A 65 -4.90 1.70 -17.16
C TRP A 65 -4.03 2.93 -17.39
N ASN A 66 -2.88 2.75 -18.03
CA ASN A 66 -1.93 3.84 -18.26
C ASN A 66 -2.49 4.89 -19.22
N ARG A 67 -3.24 4.50 -20.26
CA ARG A 67 -3.87 5.46 -21.18
C ARG A 67 -4.92 6.34 -20.47
N VAL A 68 -5.77 5.74 -19.64
CA VAL A 68 -6.76 6.51 -18.87
C VAL A 68 -6.06 7.36 -17.81
N ALA A 69 -5.08 6.80 -17.10
CA ALA A 69 -4.28 7.54 -16.13
C ALA A 69 -3.63 8.77 -16.78
N GLU A 70 -2.97 8.62 -17.93
CA GLU A 70 -2.35 9.72 -18.67
C GLU A 70 -3.36 10.76 -19.15
N LYS A 71 -4.51 10.32 -19.67
CA LYS A 71 -5.58 11.22 -20.10
C LYS A 71 -6.15 12.05 -18.95
N THR A 72 -6.21 11.47 -17.76
CA THR A 72 -6.82 12.08 -16.58
C THR A 72 -5.82 12.83 -15.69
N ILE A 73 -4.54 12.82 -16.05
CA ILE A 73 -3.53 13.73 -15.46
C ILE A 73 -3.99 15.17 -15.69
N GLY A 74 -4.14 15.92 -14.61
CA GLY A 74 -4.52 17.33 -14.68
C GLY A 74 -6.03 17.59 -14.71
N PHE A 75 -6.90 16.59 -14.64
CA PHE A 75 -8.36 16.81 -14.56
C PHE A 75 -8.74 17.72 -13.39
N ALA A 76 -8.08 17.59 -12.24
CA ALA A 76 -8.33 18.48 -11.10
C ALA A 76 -7.91 19.94 -11.36
N GLU A 77 -6.96 20.17 -12.27
CA GLU A 77 -6.53 21.51 -12.69
C GLU A 77 -7.43 22.07 -13.80
N GLU A 78 -7.89 21.20 -14.70
CA GLU A 78 -8.83 21.53 -15.78
C GLU A 78 -10.24 21.83 -15.26
N TYR A 79 -10.67 21.14 -14.22
CA TYR A 79 -11.99 21.27 -13.59
C TYR A 79 -11.86 21.64 -12.10
N PRO A 80 -11.34 22.83 -11.77
CA PRO A 80 -11.03 23.22 -10.39
C PRO A 80 -12.27 23.41 -9.51
N ASP A 81 -13.44 23.59 -10.11
CA ASP A 81 -14.72 23.81 -9.42
C ASP A 81 -15.45 22.51 -9.07
N LEU A 82 -15.04 21.37 -9.63
CA LEU A 82 -15.69 20.09 -9.37
C LEU A 82 -15.22 19.48 -8.05
N SER A 83 -16.15 18.87 -7.33
CA SER A 83 -15.82 18.06 -6.16
C SER A 83 -15.04 16.80 -6.57
N LYS A 84 -14.39 16.14 -5.60
CA LYS A 84 -13.69 14.87 -5.85
C LYS A 84 -14.64 13.79 -6.37
N GLU A 85 -15.88 13.79 -5.88
CA GLU A 85 -16.94 12.86 -6.28
C GLU A 85 -17.36 13.10 -7.73
N GLU A 86 -17.55 14.37 -8.12
CA GLU A 86 -17.85 14.74 -9.51
C GLU A 86 -16.68 14.42 -10.46
N LEU A 87 -15.44 14.66 -10.02
CA LEU A 87 -14.25 14.26 -10.77
C LEU A 87 -14.15 12.73 -10.90
N ASN A 88 -14.48 11.99 -9.84
CA ASN A 88 -14.50 10.52 -9.87
C ASN A 88 -15.52 10.01 -10.90
N GLU A 89 -16.68 10.65 -11.04
CA GLU A 89 -17.65 10.31 -12.08
C GLU A 89 -17.03 10.46 -13.48
N LYS A 90 -16.39 11.60 -13.75
CA LYS A 90 -15.71 11.83 -15.04
C LYS A 90 -14.63 10.81 -15.35
N VAL A 91 -13.78 10.49 -14.35
CA VAL A 91 -12.70 9.52 -14.55
C VAL A 91 -13.27 8.10 -14.71
N TYR A 92 -14.36 7.77 -14.03
CA TYR A 92 -15.05 6.49 -14.22
C TYR A 92 -15.58 6.34 -15.65
N GLU A 93 -16.21 7.38 -16.21
CA GLU A 93 -16.67 7.38 -17.61
C GLU A 93 -15.53 7.14 -18.61
N GLU A 94 -14.34 7.68 -18.33
CA GLU A 94 -13.14 7.45 -19.15
C GLU A 94 -12.67 5.99 -19.11
N TYR A 95 -12.69 5.35 -17.94
CA TYR A 95 -12.40 3.93 -17.81
C TYR A 95 -13.43 3.06 -18.55
N VAL A 96 -14.72 3.38 -18.43
CA VAL A 96 -15.78 2.68 -19.17
C VAL A 96 -15.54 2.80 -20.67
N ALA A 97 -15.32 4.01 -21.17
CA ALA A 97 -15.11 4.28 -22.59
C ALA A 97 -13.85 3.59 -23.12
N GLU A 98 -12.76 3.55 -22.36
CA GLU A 98 -11.53 2.86 -22.75
C GLU A 98 -11.77 1.37 -22.92
N THR A 99 -12.36 0.70 -21.93
CA THR A 99 -12.56 -0.75 -22.00
C THR A 99 -13.50 -1.14 -23.15
N GLN A 100 -14.46 -0.30 -23.52
CA GLN A 100 -15.39 -0.57 -24.63
C GLN A 100 -14.73 -0.58 -26.02
N LYS A 101 -13.48 -0.10 -26.16
CA LYS A 101 -12.78 -0.06 -27.45
C LYS A 101 -12.35 -1.44 -27.95
N ASP A 102 -12.10 -2.38 -27.04
CA ASP A 102 -11.62 -3.71 -27.40
C ASP A 102 -12.77 -4.74 -27.45
N ILE A 103 -13.12 -5.15 -28.68
CA ILE A 103 -14.21 -6.07 -29.00
C ILE A 103 -13.86 -7.53 -28.63
N ILE A 104 -12.57 -7.88 -28.57
CA ILE A 104 -12.08 -9.21 -28.18
C ILE A 104 -11.40 -9.11 -26.82
N ARG A 105 -12.17 -9.33 -25.75
CA ARG A 105 -11.62 -9.39 -24.39
C ARG A 105 -11.23 -10.81 -24.04
N ILE A 106 -9.94 -11.12 -24.14
CA ILE A 106 -9.37 -12.28 -23.46
C ILE A 106 -9.34 -11.92 -21.97
N GLN A 107 -9.92 -12.77 -21.13
CA GLN A 107 -9.95 -12.55 -19.68
C GLN A 107 -8.50 -12.37 -19.18
N TYR A 108 -8.18 -11.18 -18.69
CA TYR A 108 -6.86 -10.85 -18.19
C TYR A 108 -6.61 -11.58 -16.86
N ILE A 109 -5.82 -12.66 -16.90
CA ILE A 109 -5.42 -13.43 -15.73
C ILE A 109 -4.16 -12.79 -15.16
N GLY A 110 -4.34 -11.97 -14.12
CA GLY A 110 -3.32 -11.11 -13.52
C GLY A 110 -3.85 -9.78 -13.01
N GLY A 111 -5.16 -9.54 -13.20
CA GLY A 111 -5.87 -8.34 -12.75
C GLY A 111 -6.07 -8.26 -11.24
N MET A 112 -6.44 -7.04 -10.84
CA MET A 112 -6.97 -6.66 -9.53
C MET A 112 -8.03 -7.64 -9.02
N ASN A 113 -8.06 -7.91 -7.71
CA ASN A 113 -9.11 -8.74 -7.12
C ASN A 113 -10.46 -8.00 -7.09
N SER A 114 -11.57 -8.74 -6.90
CA SER A 114 -12.91 -8.15 -7.00
C SER A 114 -13.19 -7.08 -5.94
N GLN A 115 -12.58 -7.16 -4.76
CA GLN A 115 -12.76 -6.16 -3.70
C GLN A 115 -12.01 -4.87 -4.03
N GLU A 116 -10.76 -4.98 -4.48
CA GLU A 116 -10.00 -3.84 -4.98
C GLU A 116 -10.75 -3.16 -6.14
N ALA A 117 -11.30 -3.95 -7.08
CA ALA A 117 -12.04 -3.44 -8.24
C ALA A 117 -13.30 -2.66 -7.83
N LYS A 118 -14.04 -3.17 -6.82
CA LYS A 118 -15.19 -2.47 -6.24
C LYS A 118 -14.80 -1.12 -5.63
N VAL A 119 -13.72 -1.07 -4.84
CA VAL A 119 -13.23 0.18 -4.26
C VAL A 119 -12.76 1.15 -5.35
N CYS A 120 -12.09 0.65 -6.40
CA CYS A 120 -11.64 1.44 -7.54
C CYS A 120 -12.79 2.04 -8.35
N ALA A 121 -13.87 1.30 -8.55
CA ALA A 121 -15.03 1.79 -9.27
C ALA A 121 -15.69 2.99 -8.60
N LEU A 122 -15.67 3.08 -7.26
CA LEU A 122 -16.12 4.26 -6.53
C LEU A 122 -15.08 5.38 -6.51
N ASN A 123 -13.79 5.03 -6.52
CA ASN A 123 -12.68 5.97 -6.30
C ASN A 123 -11.61 5.89 -7.41
N PRO A 124 -11.95 6.10 -8.70
CA PRO A 124 -11.04 5.83 -9.81
C PRO A 124 -9.80 6.73 -9.82
N ILE A 125 -9.90 7.98 -9.35
CA ILE A 125 -8.73 8.88 -9.22
C ILE A 125 -7.74 8.33 -8.20
N ASP A 126 -8.24 7.88 -7.06
CA ASP A 126 -7.40 7.31 -6.02
C ASP A 126 -6.85 5.95 -6.44
N CYS A 127 -7.63 5.15 -7.17
CA CYS A 127 -7.18 3.88 -7.70
C CYS A 127 -5.97 4.04 -8.64
N THR A 128 -5.96 5.06 -9.51
CA THR A 128 -4.78 5.40 -10.32
C THR A 128 -3.55 5.70 -9.46
N LYS A 129 -3.72 6.46 -8.36
CA LYS A 129 -2.63 6.78 -7.42
C LYS A 129 -2.15 5.54 -6.66
N VAL A 130 -3.07 4.65 -6.27
CA VAL A 130 -2.79 3.38 -5.58
C VAL A 130 -1.96 2.44 -6.46
N LYS A 131 -2.33 2.29 -7.75
CA LYS A 131 -1.58 1.49 -8.72
C LYS A 131 -0.16 2.03 -8.89
N LYS A 132 -0.01 3.34 -9.11
CA LYS A 132 1.31 4.00 -9.22
C LYS A 132 2.15 3.83 -7.95
N ALA A 133 1.53 3.91 -6.78
CA ALA A 133 2.20 3.68 -5.50
C ALA A 133 2.68 2.22 -5.37
N ALA A 134 1.88 1.24 -5.82
CA ALA A 134 2.25 -0.18 -5.79
C ALA A 134 3.45 -0.46 -6.71
N GLU A 135 3.42 0.07 -7.94
CA GLU A 135 4.53 -0.04 -8.91
C GLU A 135 5.82 0.58 -8.36
N THR A 136 5.72 1.78 -7.77
CA THR A 136 6.85 2.46 -7.14
C THR A 136 7.42 1.65 -5.98
N ALA A 137 6.56 1.13 -5.11
CA ALA A 137 6.99 0.34 -3.96
C ALA A 137 7.65 -0.98 -4.37
N LYS A 138 7.09 -1.66 -5.38
CA LYS A 138 7.64 -2.89 -5.96
C LYS A 138 9.03 -2.65 -6.56
N ALA A 139 9.16 -1.65 -7.44
CA ALA A 139 10.43 -1.32 -8.07
C ALA A 139 11.52 -1.00 -7.04
N GLU A 140 11.16 -0.24 -5.99
CA GLU A 140 12.11 0.11 -4.94
C GLU A 140 12.50 -1.08 -4.06
N ALA A 141 11.57 -2.01 -3.79
CA ALA A 141 11.88 -3.26 -3.10
C ALA A 141 12.83 -4.13 -3.94
N GLU A 142 12.55 -4.32 -5.23
CA GLU A 142 13.37 -5.10 -6.16
C GLU A 142 14.79 -4.54 -6.31
N ARG A 143 14.92 -3.20 -6.27
CA ARG A 143 16.22 -2.50 -6.29
C ARG A 143 17.04 -2.72 -5.01
N ARG A 144 16.38 -2.87 -3.86
CA ARG A 144 17.04 -2.93 -2.54
C ARG A 144 17.28 -4.35 -2.04
N TYR A 145 16.48 -5.32 -2.47
CA TYR A 145 16.47 -6.67 -1.90
C TYR A 145 16.66 -7.75 -2.96
N VAL A 146 17.30 -8.86 -2.57
CA VAL A 146 17.43 -10.05 -3.41
C VAL A 146 16.06 -10.70 -3.62
N SER A 147 15.89 -11.45 -4.72
CA SER A 147 14.60 -12.06 -5.08
C SER A 147 14.00 -12.94 -3.98
N SER A 148 14.83 -13.69 -3.26
CA SER A 148 14.39 -14.56 -2.16
C SER A 148 13.89 -13.80 -0.92
N ALA A 149 14.04 -12.47 -0.87
CA ALA A 149 13.54 -11.63 0.21
C ALA A 149 12.27 -10.85 -0.17
N LEU A 150 11.82 -10.93 -1.43
CA LEU A 150 10.66 -10.18 -1.95
C LEU A 150 9.31 -10.84 -1.66
N HIS A 151 9.30 -12.07 -1.17
CA HIS A 151 8.10 -12.75 -0.70
C HIS A 151 8.38 -13.29 0.70
N ASN A 152 7.49 -12.98 1.65
CA ASN A 152 7.56 -13.34 3.06
C ASN A 152 8.83 -12.87 3.80
N GLY A 153 9.68 -12.06 3.16
CA GLY A 153 10.98 -11.61 3.65
C GLY A 153 11.04 -10.12 3.97
N ASN A 154 12.26 -9.60 4.21
CA ASN A 154 12.45 -8.17 4.51
C ASN A 154 12.10 -7.25 3.35
N GLY A 155 12.31 -7.69 2.10
CA GLY A 155 11.95 -6.92 0.92
C GLY A 155 10.43 -6.86 0.73
N ASP A 156 9.74 -7.91 1.12
CA ASP A 156 8.28 -7.97 1.17
C ASP A 156 7.71 -6.98 2.19
N ALA A 157 8.20 -7.06 3.43
CA ALA A 157 7.84 -6.13 4.49
C ALA A 157 8.10 -4.67 4.11
N PHE A 158 9.24 -4.39 3.45
CA PHE A 158 9.54 -3.07 2.89
C PHE A 158 8.50 -2.64 1.85
N ARG A 159 8.15 -3.53 0.90
CA ARG A 159 7.17 -3.24 -0.16
C ARG A 159 5.82 -2.85 0.44
N HIS A 160 5.30 -3.64 1.38
CA HIS A 160 4.01 -3.39 2.03
C HIS A 160 3.99 -2.07 2.81
N MET A 161 5.03 -1.82 3.63
CA MET A 161 5.17 -0.55 4.35
C MET A 161 5.30 0.65 3.39
N TYR A 162 6.11 0.52 2.34
CA TYR A 162 6.37 1.64 1.44
C TYR A 162 5.15 1.95 0.57
N TRP A 163 4.46 0.92 0.08
CA TRP A 163 3.19 1.08 -0.63
C TRP A 163 2.16 1.82 0.22
N ASN A 164 1.93 1.37 1.47
CA ASN A 164 0.96 2.00 2.37
C ASN A 164 1.33 3.44 2.76
N LYS A 165 2.62 3.72 2.87
CA LYS A 165 3.13 5.08 3.07
C LYS A 165 2.83 5.98 1.86
N LEU A 166 3.13 5.52 0.65
CA LEU A 166 2.89 6.25 -0.59
C LEU A 166 1.39 6.51 -0.79
N MET A 167 0.55 5.49 -0.56
CA MET A 167 -0.91 5.65 -0.58
C MET A 167 -1.36 6.70 0.43
N THR A 168 -0.90 6.61 1.69
CA THR A 168 -1.32 7.57 2.73
C THR A 168 -0.97 9.01 2.37
N ASN A 169 0.19 9.24 1.74
CA ASN A 169 0.59 10.57 1.27
C ASN A 169 -0.25 11.06 0.07
N ALA A 170 -0.72 10.16 -0.78
CA ALA A 170 -1.43 10.49 -2.00
C ALA A 170 -2.96 10.63 -1.82
N ILE A 171 -3.54 9.82 -0.94
CA ILE A 171 -5.01 9.66 -0.80
C ILE A 171 -5.50 9.70 0.66
N GLY A 172 -4.59 9.88 1.62
CA GLY A 172 -4.92 9.91 3.04
C GLY A 172 -4.99 8.51 3.68
N ALA A 173 -4.88 8.46 5.01
CA ALA A 173 -4.72 7.20 5.74
C ALA A 173 -5.97 6.30 5.72
N SER A 174 -7.16 6.91 5.72
CA SER A 174 -8.43 6.19 5.70
C SER A 174 -8.63 5.44 4.38
N GLU A 175 -8.49 6.14 3.26
CA GLU A 175 -8.60 5.52 1.93
C GLU A 175 -7.45 4.54 1.69
N ALA A 176 -6.22 4.85 2.10
CA ALA A 176 -5.11 3.91 2.02
C ALA A 176 -5.38 2.60 2.78
N LYS A 177 -6.04 2.65 3.94
CA LYS A 177 -6.46 1.44 4.67
C LYS A 177 -7.50 0.67 3.86
N LYS A 178 -8.53 1.33 3.33
CA LYS A 178 -9.59 0.69 2.53
C LYS A 178 -9.01 -0.09 1.33
N PHE A 179 -8.10 0.54 0.57
CA PHE A 179 -7.43 -0.12 -0.56
C PHE A 179 -6.51 -1.27 -0.12
N ALA A 180 -5.69 -1.05 0.91
CA ALA A 180 -4.78 -2.09 1.41
C ALA A 180 -5.56 -3.29 1.96
N ASP A 181 -6.64 -3.07 2.70
CA ASP A 181 -7.44 -4.15 3.26
C ASP A 181 -8.21 -4.92 2.18
N ALA A 182 -8.71 -4.24 1.15
CA ALA A 182 -9.28 -4.90 -0.03
C ALA A 182 -8.25 -5.77 -0.77
N HIS A 183 -6.98 -5.37 -0.78
CA HIS A 183 -5.88 -6.17 -1.31
C HIS A 183 -5.65 -7.43 -0.48
N GLU A 184 -5.45 -7.30 0.84
CA GLU A 184 -5.14 -8.43 1.71
C GLU A 184 -6.34 -9.39 1.86
N PHE A 185 -7.52 -8.89 2.22
CA PHE A 185 -8.69 -9.74 2.47
C PHE A 185 -9.39 -10.21 1.20
N GLY A 186 -9.08 -9.61 0.04
CA GLY A 186 -9.52 -10.06 -1.28
C GLY A 186 -8.62 -11.14 -1.88
N ALA A 187 -7.44 -11.40 -1.29
CA ALA A 187 -6.51 -12.41 -1.78
C ALA A 187 -7.06 -13.83 -1.61
N SER A 188 -7.00 -14.63 -2.67
CA SER A 188 -7.44 -16.03 -2.63
C SER A 188 -6.32 -16.94 -2.15
N GLY A 189 -6.56 -17.69 -1.06
CA GLY A 189 -5.63 -18.72 -0.58
C GLY A 189 -4.40 -18.21 0.18
N GLN A 190 -4.35 -16.93 0.56
CA GLN A 190 -3.27 -16.37 1.38
C GLN A 190 -3.24 -17.06 2.77
N PRO A 191 -2.08 -17.56 3.22
CA PRO A 191 -1.94 -18.11 4.56
C PRO A 191 -2.19 -17.05 5.66
N LYS A 192 -2.84 -17.45 6.77
CA LYS A 192 -3.18 -16.53 7.87
C LYS A 192 -1.98 -15.78 8.46
N ASN A 193 -0.82 -16.43 8.52
CA ASN A 193 0.44 -15.84 8.98
C ASN A 193 0.99 -14.79 8.00
N GLU A 194 0.82 -14.98 6.70
CA GLU A 194 1.15 -14.00 5.66
C GLU A 194 0.21 -12.80 5.74
N GLU A 195 -1.11 -13.03 5.80
CA GLU A 195 -2.11 -11.97 6.01
C GLU A 195 -1.80 -11.14 7.28
N THR A 196 -1.41 -11.79 8.39
CA THR A 196 -0.99 -11.11 9.63
C THR A 196 0.25 -10.23 9.42
N MET A 197 1.24 -10.75 8.69
CA MET A 197 2.47 -10.04 8.37
C MET A 197 2.16 -8.79 7.56
N ASP A 198 1.35 -8.94 6.52
CA ASP A 198 1.04 -7.87 5.58
C ASP A 198 0.18 -6.79 6.23
N LEU A 199 -0.87 -7.14 6.97
CA LEU A 199 -1.67 -6.18 7.73
C LEU A 199 -0.84 -5.38 8.75
N HIS A 200 0.10 -6.03 9.45
CA HIS A 200 1.02 -5.34 10.37
C HIS A 200 1.92 -4.35 9.64
N ASN A 201 2.54 -4.79 8.54
CA ASN A 201 3.46 -3.96 7.75
C ASN A 201 2.71 -2.80 7.06
N ASN A 202 1.51 -3.06 6.54
CA ASN A 202 0.62 -2.05 5.98
C ASN A 202 0.30 -0.96 7.01
N SER A 203 -0.11 -1.35 8.22
CA SER A 203 -0.41 -0.44 9.32
C SER A 203 0.80 0.43 9.73
N LEU A 204 2.00 -0.17 9.80
CA LEU A 204 3.23 0.58 10.05
C LEU A 204 3.54 1.59 8.95
N GLY A 205 3.36 1.22 7.69
CA GLY A 205 3.52 2.11 6.54
C GLY A 205 2.63 3.35 6.64
N ARG A 206 1.33 3.14 6.88
CA ARG A 206 0.34 4.22 7.04
C ARG A 206 0.67 5.14 8.22
N SER A 207 1.04 4.56 9.37
CA SER A 207 1.36 5.32 10.59
C SER A 207 2.61 6.19 10.46
N ASN A 208 3.50 5.88 9.51
CA ASN A 208 4.78 6.58 9.30
C ASN A 208 4.80 7.39 7.99
N ALA A 209 3.64 7.81 7.49
CA ALA A 209 3.49 8.58 6.25
C ALA A 209 4.13 9.99 6.29
N LYS A 210 4.17 10.63 7.48
CA LYS A 210 4.64 12.02 7.70
C LYS A 210 6.05 12.34 7.21
N TYR A 211 6.87 11.34 6.91
CA TYR A 211 8.22 11.55 6.40
C TYR A 211 8.31 11.08 4.96
N THR A 212 9.00 11.79 4.06
CA THR A 212 8.93 11.49 2.62
C THR A 212 9.86 10.35 2.14
N ALA A 213 10.91 10.00 2.89
CA ALA A 213 11.98 9.13 2.38
C ALA A 213 11.68 7.62 2.51
N ALA A 214 11.99 6.86 1.45
CA ALA A 214 12.12 5.39 1.47
C ALA A 214 13.09 4.89 2.55
N GLU A 215 14.06 5.73 2.94
CA GLU A 215 15.05 5.42 3.99
C GLU A 215 14.43 5.18 5.37
N ILE A 216 13.28 5.80 5.68
CA ILE A 216 12.61 5.55 6.96
C ILE A 216 11.96 4.17 6.97
N VAL A 217 11.39 3.74 5.85
CA VAL A 217 10.87 2.38 5.73
C VAL A 217 12.00 1.38 5.85
N LYS A 218 13.12 1.63 5.17
CA LYS A 218 14.32 0.79 5.30
C LYS A 218 14.80 0.74 6.75
N TYR A 219 14.85 1.86 7.46
CA TYR A 219 15.24 1.90 8.87
C TYR A 219 14.31 1.03 9.72
N LEU A 220 12.98 1.13 9.55
CA LEU A 220 12.00 0.33 10.30
C LEU A 220 12.15 -1.18 10.06
N VAL A 221 12.44 -1.58 8.83
CA VAL A 221 12.74 -2.98 8.48
C VAL A 221 14.05 -3.42 9.14
N ASP A 222 15.11 -2.60 9.03
CA ASP A 222 16.43 -2.90 9.59
C ASP A 222 16.43 -3.01 11.12
N SER A 223 15.62 -2.18 11.79
CA SER A 223 15.47 -2.16 13.25
C SER A 223 14.50 -3.23 13.78
N GLY A 224 13.89 -4.03 12.90
CA GLY A 224 12.99 -5.12 13.29
C GLY A 224 11.60 -4.68 13.74
N SER A 225 11.17 -3.48 13.33
CA SER A 225 9.81 -2.97 13.61
C SER A 225 8.75 -3.71 12.78
N GLY A 226 9.10 -4.11 11.56
CA GLY A 226 8.23 -4.92 10.69
C GLY A 226 8.19 -6.39 11.05
N ARG A 227 7.30 -7.13 10.39
CA ARG A 227 7.21 -8.59 10.47
C ARG A 227 7.58 -9.24 9.13
N ARG A 228 8.12 -10.44 9.22
CA ARG A 228 8.41 -11.35 8.10
C ARG A 228 8.13 -12.79 8.51
N LEU A 229 8.05 -13.71 7.57
CA LEU A 229 8.05 -15.14 7.88
C LEU A 229 9.47 -15.72 7.77
N ASN A 230 9.78 -16.68 8.64
CA ASN A 230 10.96 -17.52 8.44
C ASN A 230 10.61 -18.74 7.55
N SER A 231 11.59 -19.60 7.31
CA SER A 231 11.41 -20.79 6.47
C SER A 231 10.42 -21.82 7.02
N SER A 232 10.06 -21.75 8.30
CA SER A 232 9.01 -22.58 8.91
C SER A 232 7.64 -21.90 8.95
N GLY A 233 7.49 -20.73 8.28
CA GLY A 233 6.25 -19.96 8.27
C GLY A 233 5.95 -19.23 9.59
N GLN A 234 6.90 -19.15 10.52
CA GLN A 234 6.69 -18.44 11.77
C GLN A 234 6.88 -16.93 11.57
N LEU A 235 5.93 -16.17 12.11
CA LEU A 235 6.00 -14.71 12.13
C LEU A 235 7.11 -14.25 13.08
N ILE A 236 8.10 -13.55 12.54
CA ILE A 236 9.25 -13.03 13.28
C ILE A 236 9.50 -11.57 12.93
N SER A 237 10.33 -10.87 13.71
CA SER A 237 10.75 -9.52 13.36
C SER A 237 11.57 -9.51 12.07
N THR A 238 11.38 -8.45 11.29
CA THR A 238 12.29 -8.04 10.22
C THR A 238 13.71 -7.81 10.75
N ASN A 239 14.68 -7.77 9.85
CA ASN A 239 16.07 -7.43 10.18
C ASN A 239 16.79 -6.90 8.92
N SER A 240 18.11 -6.76 9.00
CA SER A 240 18.93 -6.19 7.94
C SER A 240 19.33 -7.17 6.82
N SER A 241 18.86 -8.43 6.82
CA SER A 241 19.26 -9.44 5.83
C SER A 241 18.53 -9.29 4.49
N GLY A 242 19.07 -9.95 3.45
CA GLY A 242 18.41 -10.03 2.13
C GLY A 242 18.52 -8.77 1.27
N LYS A 243 19.41 -7.83 1.63
CA LYS A 243 19.71 -6.63 0.83
C LYS A 243 20.64 -6.96 -0.36
N ARG A 244 20.60 -6.11 -1.38
CA ARG A 244 21.58 -6.07 -2.48
C ARG A 244 22.79 -5.21 -2.15
#